data_AF-A0A7W1HRY4-F1
#
_entry.id   AF-A0A7W1HRY4-F1
#
_cell.length_a   1.000
_cell.length_b   1.000
_cell.length_c   1.000
_cell.angle_alpha   90.00
_cell.angle_beta   90.00
_cell.angle_gamma   90.00
#
_symmetry.space_group_name_H-M   'P 1'
#
loop_
_entity.id
_entity.type
_entity.pdbx_description
1 polymer ?
#
loop_
_entity_poly.entity_id
_entity_poly.type
_entity_poly.pdbx_seq_one_letter_code
_entity_poly.pdbx_strand_id
1 'polypeptide(L)'
;MSVMLAAPAASAARVVTIKGGGWGHGMGMSQYGAYGRALAGRSAERIVEHYFSGTSLKRARMPRVRVGLMHGRGSVTLSSRRKSGRGGHIVIQVAGTGSKLTAGGPGDTFRVSPKKAGRMRVFKNGKRVRNGGRRVFGSHRRPLVVKYERFGSLARVSGKLYSYAHGRLQLGTYSSSTCGGQCMRVVLSIPMQEYLLGLGEVPSSWPQSALRAQAIAGRTYAYEKSRRTGAHQSPCDCTVYASTVDQAYVADAQRTISGPYWNNWRRAVKRTRGKVILDHGRPIQALYSSSSGGHTENNENVWGGSPVSYLRGVRDRPDRVAANPNHRWTQKMSWPVFSSRLGAAYGVGRLRRVVLLKPFGVSGRVTVPKPNGRGGARVVGTSGKVRVSGYSLKLALGLRDTLFRISVHKGGSRSRARSGAPPWSERASVGAVLGTPVDGAPEGMVAQQRKLLSSAPTQ
;
A
#
# COMPACT_ATOMS: atom_id res chain seq x y z
N MET A 1 -48.55 -36.09 36.22
CA MET A 1 -48.40 -35.62 34.83
C MET A 1 -47.19 -34.70 34.76
N SER A 2 -46.05 -35.18 34.27
CA SER A 2 -44.87 -34.33 34.03
C SER A 2 -44.94 -33.77 32.63
N VAL A 3 -45.10 -32.45 32.51
CA VAL A 3 -45.06 -31.74 31.23
C VAL A 3 -43.60 -31.59 30.83
N MET A 4 -43.15 -32.38 29.83
CA MET A 4 -41.89 -32.12 29.14
C MET A 4 -42.03 -30.84 28.32
N LEU A 5 -41.37 -29.76 28.76
CA LEU A 5 -41.14 -28.58 27.93
C LEU A 5 -40.19 -28.96 26.80
N ALA A 6 -40.71 -29.00 25.56
CA ALA A 6 -39.89 -29.16 24.37
C ALA A 6 -38.86 -28.02 24.29
N ALA A 7 -37.58 -28.38 24.18
CA ALA A 7 -36.52 -27.41 23.93
C ALA A 7 -36.83 -26.65 22.62
N PRO A 8 -36.67 -25.31 22.56
CA PRO A 8 -36.93 -24.57 21.35
C PRO A 8 -36.02 -25.09 20.24
N ALA A 9 -36.61 -25.43 19.10
CA ALA A 9 -35.88 -25.87 17.92
C ALA A 9 -34.76 -24.86 17.62
N ALA A 10 -33.50 -25.33 17.67
CA ALA A 10 -32.34 -24.50 17.39
C ALA A 10 -32.52 -23.87 16.00
N SER A 11 -32.75 -22.56 15.96
CA SER A 11 -32.89 -21.82 14.70
C SER A 11 -31.65 -22.06 13.86
N ALA A 12 -31.81 -22.75 12.73
CA ALA A 12 -30.77 -23.05 11.77
C ALA A 12 -29.84 -21.85 11.57
N ALA A 13 -28.59 -21.96 12.04
CA ALA A 13 -27.64 -20.86 12.07
C ALA A 13 -27.48 -20.27 10.65
N ARG A 14 -27.84 -19.00 10.48
CA ARG A 14 -27.74 -18.34 9.17
C ARG A 14 -26.28 -18.14 8.79
N VAL A 15 -25.90 -18.60 7.60
CA VAL A 15 -24.57 -18.42 7.02
C VAL A 15 -24.63 -17.38 5.90
N VAL A 16 -23.74 -16.41 5.94
CA VAL A 16 -23.54 -15.44 4.87
C VAL A 16 -22.40 -15.93 3.98
N THR A 17 -22.71 -16.15 2.70
CA THR A 17 -21.72 -16.47 1.66
C THR A 17 -21.51 -15.23 0.80
N ILE A 18 -20.26 -14.78 0.72
CA ILE A 18 -19.84 -13.66 -0.10
C ILE A 18 -18.93 -14.20 -1.19
N LYS A 19 -19.39 -14.12 -2.45
CA LYS A 19 -18.59 -14.50 -3.62
C LYS A 19 -18.10 -13.23 -4.29
N GLY A 20 -16.81 -13.19 -4.61
CA GLY A 20 -16.21 -12.03 -5.25
C GLY A 20 -15.04 -12.39 -6.16
N GLY A 21 -14.36 -11.35 -6.63
CA GLY A 21 -13.17 -11.45 -7.46
C GLY A 21 -12.31 -10.19 -7.31
N GLY A 22 -11.07 -10.26 -7.78
CA GLY A 22 -10.10 -9.18 -7.63
C GLY A 22 -9.50 -9.08 -6.22
N TRP A 23 -8.46 -8.26 -6.12
CA TRP A 23 -7.89 -7.80 -4.86
C TRP A 23 -7.29 -6.41 -5.07
N GLY A 24 -7.89 -5.42 -4.39
CA GLY A 24 -7.40 -4.05 -4.36
C GLY A 24 -8.52 -3.06 -4.64
N HIS A 25 -8.19 -2.03 -5.43
CA HIS A 25 -9.14 -0.98 -5.83
C HIS A 25 -9.62 -1.15 -7.28
N GLY A 26 -9.00 -2.02 -8.08
CA GLY A 26 -9.47 -2.38 -9.41
C GLY A 26 -9.29 -1.32 -10.50
N MET A 27 -8.55 -0.24 -10.27
CA MET A 27 -8.27 0.80 -11.28
C MET A 27 -6.87 0.66 -11.85
N GLY A 28 -6.69 1.12 -13.08
CA GLY A 28 -5.39 1.06 -13.75
C GLY A 28 -4.91 -0.37 -13.95
N MET A 29 -3.63 -0.63 -13.71
CA MET A 29 -3.00 -1.90 -14.06
C MET A 29 -3.31 -3.02 -13.05
N SER A 30 -3.84 -4.15 -13.53
CA SER A 30 -3.87 -5.41 -12.78
C SER A 30 -2.49 -6.05 -12.78
N GLN A 31 -1.95 -6.36 -11.62
CA GLN A 31 -0.63 -7.01 -11.52
C GLN A 31 -0.69 -8.45 -12.07
N TYR A 32 -1.69 -9.23 -11.66
CA TYR A 32 -1.90 -10.57 -12.23
C TYR A 32 -2.35 -10.53 -13.69
N GLY A 33 -3.09 -9.51 -14.11
CA GLY A 33 -3.40 -9.32 -15.52
C GLY A 33 -2.17 -8.98 -16.36
N ALA A 34 -1.25 -8.15 -15.85
CA ALA A 34 0.05 -7.89 -16.46
C ALA A 34 0.90 -9.15 -16.53
N TYR A 35 0.89 -9.98 -15.49
CA TYR A 35 1.51 -11.31 -15.50
C TYR A 35 0.92 -12.21 -16.59
N GLY A 36 -0.41 -12.33 -16.68
CA GLY A 36 -1.05 -13.14 -17.71
C GLY A 36 -0.80 -12.63 -19.13
N ARG A 37 -0.76 -11.32 -19.34
CA ARG A 37 -0.37 -10.72 -20.63
C ARG A 37 1.07 -11.01 -20.98
N ALA A 38 1.96 -10.98 -19.98
CA ALA A 38 3.35 -11.33 -20.17
C ALA A 38 3.54 -12.81 -20.54
N LEU A 39 2.79 -13.72 -19.93
CA LEU A 39 2.74 -15.13 -20.34
C LEU A 39 2.20 -15.29 -21.77
N ALA A 40 1.24 -14.45 -22.18
CA ALA A 40 0.75 -14.39 -23.56
C ALA A 40 1.67 -13.61 -24.52
N GLY A 41 2.96 -13.45 -24.19
CA GLY A 41 3.97 -12.84 -25.07
C GLY A 41 3.91 -11.32 -25.23
N ARG A 42 3.05 -10.61 -24.49
CA ARG A 42 2.95 -9.14 -24.62
C ARG A 42 4.18 -8.44 -24.02
N SER A 43 4.67 -7.43 -24.73
CA SER A 43 5.75 -6.55 -24.25
C SER A 43 5.27 -5.67 -23.09
N ALA A 44 6.21 -5.10 -22.34
CA ALA A 44 5.88 -4.20 -21.22
C ALA A 44 5.11 -2.96 -21.70
N GLU A 45 5.49 -2.45 -22.87
CA GLU A 45 4.86 -1.34 -23.57
C GLU A 45 3.39 -1.64 -23.89
N ARG A 46 3.10 -2.80 -24.50
CA ARG A 46 1.73 -3.21 -24.80
C ARG A 46 0.90 -3.50 -23.55
N ILE A 47 1.55 -3.96 -22.47
CA ILE A 47 0.89 -4.15 -21.18
C ILE A 47 0.45 -2.80 -20.61
N VAL A 48 1.34 -1.81 -20.51
CA VAL A 48 0.96 -0.51 -19.94
C VAL A 48 -0.04 0.23 -20.83
N GLU A 49 0.10 0.16 -22.15
CA GLU A 49 -0.84 0.75 -23.12
C GLU A 49 -2.26 0.19 -22.97
N HIS A 50 -2.40 -1.12 -22.70
CA HIS A 50 -3.71 -1.74 -22.45
C HIS A 50 -4.43 -1.13 -21.24
N TYR A 51 -3.72 -0.88 -20.15
CA TYR A 51 -4.33 -0.38 -18.90
C TYR A 51 -4.46 1.15 -18.84
N PHE A 52 -3.69 1.86 -19.65
CA PHE A 52 -3.66 3.33 -19.69
C PHE A 52 -3.80 3.81 -21.13
N SER A 53 -4.95 3.51 -21.74
CA SER A 53 -5.27 3.87 -23.14
C SER A 53 -5.23 5.39 -23.35
N GLY A 54 -4.82 5.83 -24.55
CA GLY A 54 -4.74 7.25 -24.90
C GLY A 54 -3.53 7.98 -24.30
N THR A 55 -2.59 7.25 -23.69
CA THR A 55 -1.37 7.81 -23.12
C THR A 55 -0.13 7.48 -23.97
N SER A 56 0.98 8.16 -23.70
CA SER A 56 2.26 7.92 -24.38
C SER A 56 3.34 7.48 -23.40
N LEU A 57 4.21 6.57 -23.84
CA LEU A 57 5.36 6.14 -23.05
C LEU A 57 6.62 6.90 -23.50
N LYS A 58 7.13 7.80 -22.65
CA LYS A 58 8.32 8.61 -22.94
C LYS A 58 9.39 8.45 -21.87
N ARG A 59 10.61 8.91 -22.16
CA ARG A 59 11.66 9.04 -21.16
C ARG A 59 11.63 10.44 -20.54
N ALA A 60 11.81 10.51 -19.22
CA ALA A 60 11.95 11.79 -18.51
C ALA A 60 13.05 11.71 -17.45
N ARG A 61 13.62 12.88 -17.12
CA ARG A 61 14.56 13.03 -16.01
C ARG A 61 13.79 12.99 -14.71
N MET A 62 14.14 12.04 -13.84
CA MET A 62 13.42 11.81 -12.60
C MET A 62 14.03 12.59 -11.44
N PRO A 63 13.23 13.29 -10.61
CA PRO A 63 13.71 13.83 -9.36
C PRO A 63 14.03 12.70 -8.36
N ARG A 64 14.66 13.07 -7.23
CA ARG A 64 14.77 12.15 -6.09
C ARG A 64 13.39 11.94 -5.49
N VAL A 65 13.09 10.72 -5.07
CA VAL A 65 11.90 10.38 -4.32
C VAL A 65 12.16 10.64 -2.83
N ARG A 66 11.21 11.27 -2.16
CA ARG A 66 11.21 11.45 -0.70
C ARG A 66 10.22 10.48 -0.08
N VAL A 67 10.72 9.40 0.52
CA VAL A 67 9.91 8.36 1.14
C VAL A 67 9.73 8.67 2.63
N GLY A 68 8.51 8.97 3.05
CA GLY A 68 8.14 9.18 4.44
C GLY A 68 8.19 7.86 5.20
N LEU A 69 9.14 7.75 6.13
CA LEU A 69 9.28 6.55 6.95
C LEU A 69 8.46 6.71 8.23
N MET A 70 8.57 7.84 8.92
CA MET A 70 7.80 8.11 10.14
C MET A 70 7.71 9.60 10.43
N HIS A 71 6.70 10.00 11.22
CA HIS A 71 6.57 11.33 11.79
C HIS A 71 5.84 11.24 13.14
N GLY A 72 5.83 12.34 13.89
CA GLY A 72 5.05 12.43 15.14
C GLY A 72 5.70 11.70 16.30
N ARG A 73 7.04 11.67 16.36
CA ARG A 73 7.78 10.96 17.42
C ARG A 73 8.55 11.95 18.30
N GLY A 74 8.57 11.74 19.61
CA GLY A 74 9.39 12.52 20.54
C GLY A 74 10.90 12.19 20.47
N SER A 75 11.26 11.02 19.93
CA SER A 75 12.64 10.70 19.57
C SER A 75 12.68 9.61 18.49
N VAL A 76 13.81 9.47 17.81
CA VAL A 76 14.06 8.44 16.81
C VAL A 76 15.40 7.78 17.15
N THR A 77 15.46 6.45 17.07
CA THR A 77 16.71 5.71 17.21
C THR A 77 17.08 5.05 15.89
N LEU A 78 18.32 5.21 15.48
CA LEU A 78 18.94 4.49 14.37
C LEU A 78 19.94 3.47 14.91
N SER A 79 20.13 2.36 14.20
CA SER A 79 21.26 1.46 14.41
C SER A 79 22.03 1.25 13.11
N SER A 80 23.35 1.28 13.19
CA SER A 80 24.23 0.92 12.09
C SER A 80 24.42 -0.59 12.04
N ARG A 81 24.28 -1.20 10.87
CA ARG A 81 24.39 -2.64 10.68
C ARG A 81 25.29 -2.98 9.50
N ARG A 82 26.06 -4.05 9.66
CA ARG A 82 26.87 -4.62 8.58
C ARG A 82 26.03 -5.62 7.80
N LYS A 83 25.89 -5.41 6.49
CA LYS A 83 25.34 -6.39 5.55
C LYS A 83 26.39 -7.41 5.13
N SER A 84 27.60 -6.93 4.82
CA SER A 84 28.69 -7.76 4.27
C SER A 84 30.02 -7.01 4.37
N GLY A 85 31.13 -7.75 4.28
CA GLY A 85 32.49 -7.20 4.19
C GLY A 85 32.82 -6.18 5.29
N ARG A 86 33.50 -5.08 4.93
CA ARG A 86 33.84 -3.98 5.86
C ARG A 86 32.67 -3.00 6.10
N GLY A 87 31.44 -3.39 5.77
CA GLY A 87 30.24 -2.56 5.90
C GLY A 87 29.84 -2.24 7.34
N GLY A 88 28.75 -1.49 7.49
CA GLY A 88 28.16 -1.07 8.76
C GLY A 88 28.76 0.21 9.33
N HIS A 89 29.38 1.02 8.47
CA HIS A 89 29.87 2.34 8.80
C HIS A 89 28.93 3.41 8.23
N ILE A 90 28.35 4.22 9.12
CA ILE A 90 27.49 5.36 8.78
C ILE A 90 28.02 6.65 9.40
N VAL A 91 27.72 7.77 8.73
CA VAL A 91 28.01 9.12 9.23
C VAL A 91 26.73 9.90 9.36
N ILE A 92 26.61 10.66 10.44
CA ILE A 92 25.60 11.68 10.63
C ILE A 92 26.25 13.05 10.45
N GLN A 93 25.61 13.92 9.70
CA GLN A 93 26.02 15.31 9.50
C GLN A 93 24.78 16.23 9.42
N VAL A 94 24.98 17.55 9.47
CA VAL A 94 23.90 18.51 9.20
C VAL A 94 23.73 18.63 7.67
N ALA A 95 22.49 18.80 7.20
CA ALA A 95 22.22 19.01 5.78
C ALA A 95 22.92 20.28 5.27
N GLY A 96 23.56 20.18 4.10
CA GLY A 96 24.31 21.27 3.49
C GLY A 96 25.62 21.61 4.20
N THR A 97 26.10 20.78 5.14
CA THR A 97 27.46 20.92 5.70
C THR A 97 28.36 19.79 5.19
N GLY A 98 29.65 20.07 5.00
CA GLY A 98 30.67 19.06 4.72
C GLY A 98 31.14 18.31 5.98
N SER A 99 31.03 18.95 7.14
CA SER A 99 31.56 18.43 8.41
C SER A 99 30.74 17.26 8.96
N LYS A 100 31.44 16.19 9.35
CA LYS A 100 30.87 15.04 10.05
C LYS A 100 30.50 15.47 11.47
N LEU A 101 29.26 15.22 11.88
CA LEU A 101 28.83 15.43 13.27
C LEU A 101 29.33 14.28 14.14
N THR A 102 29.04 13.05 13.71
CA THR A 102 29.46 11.81 14.37
C THR A 102 29.44 10.66 13.35
N ALA A 103 30.18 9.60 13.62
CA ALA A 103 30.21 8.38 12.82
C ALA A 103 29.99 7.16 13.72
N GLY A 104 29.52 6.06 13.14
CA GLY A 104 29.36 4.80 13.86
C GLY A 104 29.66 3.58 13.01
N GLY A 105 30.20 2.56 13.67
CA GLY A 105 30.47 1.24 13.12
C GLY A 105 29.31 0.27 13.37
N PRO A 106 29.47 -1.01 12.98
CA PRO A 106 28.44 -2.03 13.15
C PRO A 106 28.00 -2.15 14.62
N GLY A 107 26.70 -2.14 14.88
CA GLY A 107 26.15 -2.22 16.24
C GLY A 107 25.93 -0.86 16.91
N ASP A 108 26.60 0.21 16.46
CA ASP A 108 26.42 1.54 17.03
C ASP A 108 24.98 2.03 16.86
N THR A 109 24.46 2.70 17.90
CA THR A 109 23.12 3.27 17.95
C THR A 109 23.17 4.79 18.07
N PHE A 110 22.19 5.45 17.44
CA PHE A 110 22.05 6.90 17.43
C PHE A 110 20.62 7.28 17.81
N ARG A 111 20.43 7.80 19.02
CA ARG A 111 19.14 8.36 19.44
C ARG A 111 19.14 9.86 19.19
N VAL A 112 18.11 10.34 18.50
CA VAL A 112 17.92 11.76 18.16
C VAL A 112 16.59 12.23 18.73
N SER A 113 16.62 13.36 19.44
CA SER A 113 15.42 13.98 20.02
C SER A 113 15.39 15.49 19.77
N PRO A 114 14.20 16.09 19.64
CA PRO A 114 14.06 17.50 19.42
C PRO A 114 14.35 18.31 20.71
N LYS A 115 14.57 19.60 20.52
CA LYS A 115 14.69 20.66 21.54
C LYS A 115 13.99 21.92 20.99
N LYS A 116 14.01 23.01 21.76
CA LYS A 116 13.47 24.33 21.36
C LYS A 116 13.99 24.75 19.97
N ALA A 117 13.17 25.50 19.24
CA ALA A 117 13.44 25.95 17.86
C ALA A 117 13.74 24.81 16.85
N GLY A 118 13.31 23.58 17.12
CA GLY A 118 13.51 22.43 16.24
C GLY A 118 14.95 21.93 16.14
N ARG A 119 15.86 22.42 17.01
CA ARG A 119 17.22 21.88 17.15
C ARG A 119 17.17 20.44 17.67
N MET A 120 18.19 19.64 17.41
CA MET A 120 18.20 18.22 17.80
C MET A 120 19.38 17.89 18.70
N ARG A 121 19.13 17.04 19.71
CA ARG A 121 20.16 16.35 20.50
C ARG A 121 20.45 15.02 19.84
N VAL A 122 21.73 14.64 19.77
CA VAL A 122 22.18 13.34 19.25
C VAL A 122 22.93 12.61 20.36
N PHE A 123 22.60 11.35 20.57
CA PHE A 123 23.26 10.45 21.50
C PHE A 123 23.79 9.26 20.72
N LYS A 124 25.09 8.96 20.83
CA LYS A 124 25.73 7.75 20.29
C LYS A 124 25.95 6.77 21.44
N ASN A 125 25.36 5.57 21.36
CA ASN A 125 25.46 4.54 22.40
C ASN A 125 25.18 5.11 23.82
N GLY A 126 24.11 5.89 23.95
CA GLY A 126 23.73 6.55 25.21
C GLY A 126 24.51 7.83 25.53
N LYS A 127 25.71 8.04 24.99
CA LYS A 127 26.55 9.22 25.27
C LYS A 127 26.18 10.40 24.36
N ARG A 128 26.04 11.59 24.93
CA ARG A 128 25.66 12.81 24.17
C ARG A 128 26.80 13.26 23.25
N VAL A 129 26.51 13.43 21.97
CA VAL A 129 27.48 13.90 20.96
C VAL A 129 27.80 15.38 21.19
N ARG A 130 29.09 15.70 21.16
CA ARG A 130 29.65 17.06 21.16
C ARG A 130 30.51 17.24 19.92
N ASN A 131 30.47 18.42 19.29
CA ASN A 131 31.29 18.73 18.11
C ASN A 131 31.56 20.24 18.07
N GLY A 132 32.83 20.65 18.16
CA GLY A 132 33.23 22.06 18.27
C GLY A 132 32.52 22.81 19.41
N GLY A 133 32.47 22.22 20.61
CA GLY A 133 31.75 22.76 21.78
C GLY A 133 30.21 22.67 21.72
N ARG A 134 29.61 22.50 20.54
CA ARG A 134 28.16 22.45 20.36
C ARG A 134 27.57 21.11 20.82
N ARG A 135 26.36 21.18 21.39
CA ARG A 135 25.61 20.01 21.92
C ARG A 135 24.21 19.81 21.33
N VAL A 136 23.84 20.65 20.36
CA VAL A 136 22.57 20.59 19.60
C VAL A 136 22.83 20.96 18.16
N PHE A 137 22.16 20.27 17.24
CA PHE A 137 22.50 20.27 15.81
C PHE A 137 21.26 20.30 14.93
N GLY A 138 21.43 20.64 13.66
CA GLY A 138 20.36 20.70 12.66
C GLY A 138 19.22 21.67 13.00
N SER A 139 18.16 21.65 12.21
CA SER A 139 16.91 22.39 12.41
C SER A 139 15.82 21.85 11.47
N HIS A 140 14.63 22.44 11.49
CA HIS A 140 13.57 22.13 10.53
C HIS A 140 13.96 22.45 9.07
N ARG A 141 14.84 23.44 8.83
CA ARG A 141 15.38 23.77 7.49
C ARG A 141 16.62 22.94 7.14
N ARG A 142 17.42 22.54 8.14
CA ARG A 142 18.67 21.79 7.95
C ARG A 142 18.63 20.49 8.75
N PRO A 143 17.96 19.44 8.26
CA PRO A 143 17.84 18.18 8.99
C PRO A 143 19.21 17.52 9.19
N LEU A 144 19.27 16.53 10.10
CA LEU A 144 20.42 15.63 10.16
C LEU A 144 20.33 14.63 9.01
N VAL A 145 21.46 14.32 8.39
CA VAL A 145 21.55 13.41 7.24
C VAL A 145 22.47 12.25 7.58
N VAL A 146 21.99 11.03 7.35
CA VAL A 146 22.78 9.81 7.44
C VAL A 146 23.32 9.46 6.06
N LYS A 147 24.63 9.26 5.97
CA LYS A 147 25.34 8.75 4.79
C LYS A 147 25.97 7.39 5.11
N TYR A 148 26.07 6.55 4.09
CA TYR A 148 26.73 5.23 4.14
C TYR A 148 28.16 5.39 3.65
N GLU A 149 29.16 5.15 4.50
CA GLU A 149 30.58 5.37 4.13
C GLU A 149 31.21 4.18 3.41
N ARG A 150 30.73 2.97 3.67
CA ARG A 150 31.31 1.74 3.13
C ARG A 150 30.24 0.91 2.44
N PHE A 151 30.62 0.22 1.37
CA PHE A 151 29.77 -0.79 0.76
C PHE A 151 29.39 -1.86 1.79
N GLY A 152 28.13 -2.31 1.76
CA GLY A 152 27.59 -3.21 2.78
C GLY A 152 27.16 -2.53 4.08
N SER A 153 27.13 -1.19 4.17
CA SER A 153 26.52 -0.47 5.28
C SER A 153 24.99 -0.41 5.18
N LEU A 154 24.34 -0.67 6.32
CA LEU A 154 22.90 -0.53 6.51
C LEU A 154 22.62 0.39 7.68
N ALA A 155 21.54 1.17 7.56
CA ALA A 155 20.94 1.86 8.68
C ALA A 155 19.55 1.28 8.92
N ARG A 156 19.24 0.93 10.18
CA ARG A 156 17.90 0.52 10.60
C ARG A 156 17.29 1.61 11.47
N VAL A 157 16.06 2.00 11.15
CA VAL A 157 15.27 2.95 11.97
C VAL A 157 14.40 2.14 12.93
N SER A 158 14.43 2.46 14.23
CA SER A 158 13.60 1.79 15.22
C SER A 158 12.10 1.91 14.89
N GLY A 159 11.31 0.86 15.11
CA GLY A 159 9.91 0.79 14.70
C GLY A 159 9.68 0.63 13.20
N LYS A 160 10.73 0.31 12.43
CA LYS A 160 10.62 -0.11 11.03
C LYS A 160 11.17 -1.51 10.81
N LEU A 161 10.51 -2.26 9.95
CA LEU A 161 10.86 -3.64 9.62
C LEU A 161 12.16 -3.71 8.80
N TYR A 162 12.38 -2.76 7.90
CA TYR A 162 13.46 -2.83 6.92
C TYR A 162 14.65 -1.91 7.23
N SER A 163 15.79 -2.29 6.66
CA SER A 163 17.04 -1.52 6.69
C SER A 163 17.29 -0.83 5.35
N TYR A 164 18.05 0.25 5.38
CA TYR A 164 18.28 1.12 4.24
C TYR A 164 19.78 1.13 3.90
N ALA A 165 20.11 0.86 2.64
CA ALA A 165 21.48 0.79 2.12
C ALA A 165 21.82 1.93 1.12
N HIS A 166 20.79 2.67 0.68
CA HIS A 166 20.87 3.61 -0.42
C HIS A 166 20.17 4.91 -0.06
N GLY A 167 20.50 5.98 -0.79
CA GLY A 167 19.93 7.30 -0.56
C GLY A 167 20.50 7.99 0.68
N ARG A 168 19.70 8.87 1.28
CA ARG A 168 20.05 9.69 2.43
C ARG A 168 18.87 9.68 3.40
N LEU A 169 19.04 9.09 4.57
CA LEU A 169 18.05 9.24 5.64
C LEU A 169 18.17 10.64 6.22
N GLN A 170 17.07 11.35 6.29
CA GLN A 170 16.95 12.69 6.83
C GLN A 170 16.13 12.63 8.11
N LEU A 171 16.72 13.02 9.24
CA LEU A 171 16.04 13.20 10.51
C LEU A 171 15.75 14.68 10.68
N GLY A 172 14.48 15.04 10.62
CA GLY A 172 14.01 16.42 10.72
C GLY A 172 13.05 16.62 11.88
N THR A 173 12.73 17.88 12.13
CA THR A 173 11.76 18.31 13.14
C THR A 173 10.66 19.15 12.51
N TYR A 174 9.48 19.14 13.13
CA TYR A 174 8.37 20.04 12.80
C TYR A 174 7.57 20.38 14.06
N SER A 175 6.94 21.54 14.08
CA SER A 175 6.14 21.96 15.23
C SER A 175 4.81 21.19 15.28
N SER A 176 4.49 20.66 16.46
CA SER A 176 3.22 20.00 16.77
C SER A 176 3.08 19.84 18.28
N SER A 177 1.87 20.04 18.81
CA SER A 177 1.55 19.82 20.23
C SER A 177 1.67 18.35 20.64
N THR A 178 1.48 17.42 19.71
CA THR A 178 1.50 15.96 19.95
C THR A 178 2.84 15.41 20.48
N CYS A 179 3.93 16.19 20.40
CA CYS A 179 5.25 15.81 20.95
C CYS A 179 5.85 16.90 21.86
N GLY A 180 5.01 17.68 22.56
CA GLY A 180 5.49 18.76 23.43
C GLY A 180 6.10 19.93 22.64
N GLY A 181 5.47 20.29 21.51
CA GLY A 181 5.81 21.45 20.68
C GLY A 181 6.71 21.17 19.48
N GLN A 182 7.51 20.09 19.51
CA GLN A 182 8.38 19.68 18.40
C GLN A 182 8.40 18.16 18.24
N CYS A 183 7.99 17.68 17.06
CA CYS A 183 8.04 16.27 16.70
C CYS A 183 9.21 15.97 15.76
N MET A 184 9.77 14.76 15.89
CA MET A 184 10.67 14.18 14.90
C MET A 184 9.91 13.59 13.71
N ARG A 185 10.58 13.59 12.56
CA ARG A 185 10.23 12.81 11.36
C ARG A 185 11.48 12.21 10.71
N VAL A 186 11.29 11.14 9.95
CA VAL A 186 12.35 10.49 9.17
C VAL A 186 11.90 10.32 7.74
N VAL A 187 12.71 10.83 6.82
CA VAL A 187 12.48 10.76 5.38
C VAL A 187 13.68 10.13 4.70
N LEU A 188 13.46 9.18 3.81
CA LEU A 188 14.49 8.69 2.90
C LEU A 188 14.45 9.49 1.61
N SER A 189 15.48 10.31 1.35
CA SER A 189 15.67 10.91 0.03
C SER A 189 16.55 10.01 -0.82
N ILE A 190 16.05 9.51 -1.94
CA ILE A 190 16.69 8.47 -2.76
C ILE A 190 16.50 8.75 -4.26
N PRO A 191 17.47 8.50 -5.15
CA PRO A 191 17.20 8.65 -6.57
C PRO A 191 16.17 7.60 -7.04
N MET A 192 15.42 7.96 -8.08
CA MET A 192 14.28 7.15 -8.55
C MET A 192 14.65 5.71 -8.89
N GLN A 193 15.83 5.46 -9.45
CA GLN A 193 16.22 4.10 -9.82
C GLN A 193 16.46 3.22 -8.60
N GLU A 194 17.13 3.72 -7.56
CA GLU A 194 17.31 2.97 -6.31
C GLU A 194 16.01 2.85 -5.52
N TYR A 195 15.10 3.84 -5.62
CA TYR A 195 13.75 3.71 -5.06
C TYR A 195 13.01 2.51 -5.65
N LEU A 196 13.00 2.36 -6.98
CA LEU A 196 12.34 1.25 -7.65
C LEU A 196 12.96 -0.10 -7.28
N LEU A 197 14.28 -0.16 -7.07
CA LEU A 197 14.93 -1.38 -6.61
C LEU A 197 14.43 -1.85 -5.24
N GLY A 198 13.89 -0.95 -4.41
CA GLY A 198 13.31 -1.26 -3.11
C GLY A 198 11.79 -1.49 -3.11
N LEU A 199 11.12 -1.51 -4.27
CA LEU A 199 9.69 -1.86 -4.34
C LEU A 199 9.50 -3.37 -4.28
N GLY A 200 8.59 -3.82 -3.40
CA GLY A 200 8.18 -5.20 -3.20
C GLY A 200 6.73 -5.44 -3.61
N GLU A 201 6.35 -4.96 -4.80
CA GLU A 201 4.97 -4.97 -5.29
C GLU A 201 4.55 -6.29 -5.94
N VAL A 202 5.47 -6.96 -6.63
CA VAL A 202 5.24 -8.23 -7.35
C VAL A 202 6.41 -9.17 -7.13
N PRO A 203 6.21 -10.50 -7.20
CA PRO A 203 7.30 -11.46 -7.13
C PRO A 203 8.33 -11.26 -8.25
N SER A 204 9.61 -11.19 -7.88
CA SER A 204 10.71 -11.03 -8.83
C SER A 204 10.90 -12.23 -9.78
N SER A 205 10.25 -13.36 -9.50
CA SER A 205 10.19 -14.54 -10.37
C SER A 205 9.29 -14.35 -11.61
N TRP A 206 8.46 -13.30 -11.64
CA TRP A 206 7.54 -13.07 -12.74
C TRP A 206 8.25 -12.78 -14.07
N PRO A 207 7.57 -13.01 -15.22
CA PRO A 207 8.09 -12.71 -16.54
C PRO A 207 8.61 -11.28 -16.68
N GLN A 208 9.68 -11.12 -17.47
CA GLN A 208 10.36 -9.83 -17.61
C GLN A 208 9.46 -8.69 -18.10
N SER A 209 8.49 -8.93 -18.98
CA SER A 209 7.57 -7.88 -19.43
C SER A 209 6.62 -7.40 -18.33
N ALA A 210 6.13 -8.29 -17.46
CA ALA A 210 5.34 -7.92 -16.29
C ALA A 210 6.16 -7.10 -15.29
N LEU A 211 7.38 -7.53 -14.97
CA LEU A 211 8.28 -6.77 -14.08
C LEU A 211 8.60 -5.38 -14.64
N ARG A 212 8.82 -5.27 -15.96
CA ARG A 212 9.07 -3.97 -16.61
C ARG A 212 7.83 -3.08 -16.58
N ALA A 213 6.64 -3.62 -16.81
CA ALA A 213 5.39 -2.88 -16.69
C ALA A 213 5.19 -2.35 -15.26
N GLN A 214 5.44 -3.18 -14.24
CA GLN A 214 5.43 -2.76 -12.83
C GLN A 214 6.45 -1.65 -12.54
N ALA A 215 7.68 -1.75 -13.05
CA ALA A 215 8.69 -0.72 -12.87
C ALA A 215 8.30 0.61 -13.55
N ILE A 216 7.66 0.57 -14.72
CA ILE A 216 7.15 1.76 -15.43
C ILE A 216 6.00 2.40 -14.66
N ALA A 217 4.99 1.62 -14.26
CA ALA A 217 3.84 2.11 -13.49
C ALA A 217 4.29 2.69 -12.15
N GLY A 218 5.12 1.95 -11.41
CA GLY A 218 5.63 2.40 -10.12
C GLY A 218 6.47 3.69 -10.20
N ARG A 219 7.29 3.84 -11.25
CA ARG A 219 8.04 5.08 -11.52
C ARG A 219 7.11 6.24 -11.81
N THR A 220 6.11 6.01 -12.66
CA THR A 220 5.17 7.02 -13.09
C THR A 220 4.33 7.51 -11.92
N TYR A 221 3.86 6.61 -11.05
CA TYR A 221 3.13 6.95 -9.82
C TYR A 221 3.94 7.89 -8.92
N ALA A 222 5.18 7.51 -8.57
CA ALA A 222 6.03 8.33 -7.71
C ALA A 222 6.36 9.69 -8.35
N TYR A 223 6.54 9.73 -9.68
CA TYR A 223 6.81 10.96 -10.41
C TYR A 223 5.59 11.88 -10.47
N GLU A 224 4.41 11.34 -10.80
CA GLU A 224 3.14 12.07 -10.80
C GLU A 224 2.87 12.66 -9.43
N LYS A 225 2.96 11.85 -8.37
CA LYS A 225 2.66 12.32 -7.02
C LYS A 225 3.57 13.47 -6.61
N SER A 226 4.87 13.38 -6.96
CA SER A 226 5.81 14.49 -6.75
C SER A 226 5.40 15.78 -7.47
N ARG A 227 4.81 15.68 -8.66
CA ARG A 227 4.38 16.83 -9.46
C ARG A 227 3.06 17.41 -8.94
N ARG A 228 2.10 16.55 -8.58
CA ARG A 228 0.78 16.96 -8.11
C ARG A 228 0.81 17.55 -6.70
N THR A 229 1.58 16.96 -5.80
CA THR A 229 1.52 17.34 -4.38
C THR A 229 2.79 18.00 -3.84
N GLY A 230 3.80 18.17 -4.69
CA GLY A 230 5.14 18.57 -4.27
C GLY A 230 5.88 17.47 -3.50
N ALA A 231 7.15 17.73 -3.20
CA ALA A 231 8.04 16.77 -2.55
C ALA A 231 8.04 16.85 -0.99
N HIS A 232 7.35 17.84 -0.44
CA HIS A 232 7.47 18.25 0.96
C HIS A 232 6.10 18.33 1.65
N GLN A 233 5.30 17.26 1.55
CA GLN A 233 3.97 17.24 2.19
C GLN A 233 4.07 17.29 3.71
N SER A 234 3.33 18.18 4.36
CA SER A 234 3.21 18.19 5.81
C SER A 234 2.29 17.04 6.30
N PRO A 235 2.59 16.37 7.43
CA PRO A 235 3.74 16.57 8.32
C PRO A 235 4.97 15.72 7.97
N CYS A 236 4.84 14.78 7.02
CA CYS A 236 5.88 13.78 6.74
C CYS A 236 7.13 14.32 6.06
N ASP A 237 7.03 15.47 5.37
CA ASP A 237 8.05 16.05 4.50
C ASP A 237 8.50 15.12 3.37
N CYS A 238 7.51 14.46 2.79
CA CYS A 238 7.66 13.36 1.86
C CYS A 238 6.78 13.52 0.63
N THR A 239 7.09 12.73 -0.40
CA THR A 239 6.28 12.54 -1.61
C THR A 239 5.40 11.31 -1.47
N VAL A 240 6.00 10.19 -1.04
CA VAL A 240 5.35 8.88 -0.91
C VAL A 240 5.61 8.32 0.49
N TYR A 241 4.69 7.54 1.03
CA TYR A 241 4.89 6.72 2.21
C TYR A 241 5.49 5.36 1.84
N ALA A 242 6.20 4.74 2.78
CA ALA A 242 6.77 3.40 2.59
C ALA A 242 5.76 2.24 2.77
N SER A 243 4.46 2.53 2.79
CA SER A 243 3.39 1.56 3.00
C SER A 243 2.47 1.48 1.78
N THR A 244 1.54 0.53 1.80
CA THR A 244 0.50 0.34 0.77
C THR A 244 -0.49 1.50 0.65
N VAL A 245 -0.37 2.54 1.50
CA VAL A 245 -1.00 3.84 1.25
C VAL A 245 -0.53 4.45 -0.07
N ASP A 246 0.74 4.20 -0.43
CA ASP A 246 1.32 4.59 -1.70
C ASP A 246 1.86 3.39 -2.47
N GLN A 247 3.04 2.89 -2.08
CA GLN A 247 3.72 1.79 -2.73
C GLN A 247 4.44 0.95 -1.69
N ALA A 248 4.44 -0.36 -1.85
CA ALA A 248 5.08 -1.31 -0.95
C ALA A 248 6.61 -1.19 -1.04
N TYR A 249 7.18 -0.21 -0.34
CA TYR A 249 8.62 0.03 -0.32
C TYR A 249 9.29 -0.74 0.82
N VAL A 250 9.98 -1.82 0.46
CA VAL A 250 10.65 -2.74 1.39
C VAL A 250 12.17 -2.49 1.50
N ALA A 251 12.66 -1.42 0.88
CA ALA A 251 14.06 -1.00 0.90
C ALA A 251 15.03 -2.15 0.52
N ASP A 252 16.12 -2.33 1.27
CA ASP A 252 17.16 -3.33 0.95
C ASP A 252 16.66 -4.78 1.10
N ALA A 253 15.55 -5.00 1.82
CA ALA A 253 14.97 -6.33 1.99
C ALA A 253 14.48 -6.91 0.65
N GLN A 254 14.20 -6.09 -0.37
CA GLN A 254 13.76 -6.58 -1.68
C GLN A 254 14.76 -7.58 -2.28
N ARG A 255 16.06 -7.39 -2.04
CA ARG A 255 17.10 -8.33 -2.51
C ARG A 255 16.94 -9.69 -1.85
N THR A 256 16.72 -9.73 -0.54
CA THR A 256 16.55 -10.98 0.22
C THR A 256 15.22 -11.64 -0.11
N ILE A 257 14.13 -10.88 -0.15
CA ILE A 257 12.78 -11.35 -0.51
C ILE A 257 12.76 -11.96 -1.92
N SER A 258 13.50 -11.37 -2.86
CA SER A 258 13.57 -11.87 -4.22
C SER A 258 14.39 -13.17 -4.36
N GLY A 259 15.23 -13.50 -3.37
CA GLY A 259 16.14 -14.64 -3.41
C GLY A 259 16.92 -14.73 -4.73
N PRO A 260 16.92 -15.89 -5.43
CA PRO A 260 17.66 -16.07 -6.69
C PRO A 260 17.14 -15.17 -7.82
N TYR A 261 15.89 -14.68 -7.72
CA TYR A 261 15.25 -13.86 -8.75
C TYR A 261 15.59 -12.37 -8.65
N TRP A 262 16.42 -11.93 -7.69
CA TRP A 262 16.79 -10.52 -7.54
C TRP A 262 17.29 -9.88 -8.86
N ASN A 263 18.07 -10.62 -9.64
CA ASN A 263 18.62 -10.14 -10.90
C ASN A 263 17.52 -9.86 -11.95
N ASN A 264 16.37 -10.53 -11.88
CA ASN A 264 15.24 -10.29 -12.78
C ASN A 264 14.62 -8.91 -12.52
N TRP A 265 14.36 -8.57 -11.25
CA TRP A 265 13.84 -7.26 -10.89
C TRP A 265 14.85 -6.14 -11.22
N ARG A 266 16.12 -6.33 -10.87
CA ARG A 266 17.19 -5.38 -11.20
C ARG A 266 17.27 -5.12 -12.72
N ARG A 267 17.16 -6.17 -13.53
CA ARG A 267 17.15 -6.07 -15.00
C ARG A 267 15.93 -5.31 -15.51
N ALA A 268 14.74 -5.54 -14.94
CA ALA A 268 13.52 -4.83 -15.32
C ALA A 268 13.60 -3.32 -15.00
N VAL A 269 14.08 -2.96 -13.81
CA VAL A 269 14.30 -1.57 -13.40
C VAL A 269 15.36 -0.90 -14.29
N LYS A 270 16.45 -1.60 -14.64
CA LYS A 270 17.50 -1.10 -15.55
C LYS A 270 16.96 -0.86 -16.96
N ARG A 271 16.28 -1.85 -17.57
CA ARG A 271 15.78 -1.78 -18.96
C ARG A 271 14.68 -0.73 -19.15
N THR A 272 14.02 -0.31 -18.08
CA THR A 272 12.97 0.71 -18.11
C THR A 272 13.43 2.07 -17.61
N ARG A 273 14.74 2.29 -17.41
CA ARG A 273 15.28 3.54 -16.83
C ARG A 273 14.68 4.79 -17.48
N GLY A 274 14.00 5.60 -16.67
CA GLY A 274 13.40 6.87 -17.13
C GLY A 274 12.12 6.74 -17.95
N LYS A 275 11.66 5.53 -18.32
CA LYS A 275 10.38 5.34 -19.01
C LYS A 275 9.22 5.63 -18.04
N VAL A 276 8.34 6.54 -18.44
CA VAL A 276 7.15 7.00 -17.71
C VAL A 276 5.96 7.15 -18.66
N ILE A 277 4.76 6.98 -18.12
CA ILE A 277 3.50 7.09 -18.87
C ILE A 277 2.97 8.51 -18.74
N LEU A 278 2.72 9.17 -19.87
CA LEU A 278 2.31 10.57 -19.94
C LEU A 278 0.97 10.73 -20.66
N ASP A 279 0.09 11.52 -20.09
CA ASP A 279 -1.12 12.05 -20.72
C ASP A 279 -0.91 13.54 -21.00
N HIS A 280 -1.04 13.97 -22.26
CA HIS A 280 -0.80 15.36 -22.67
C HIS A 280 0.52 15.95 -22.10
N GLY A 281 1.60 15.17 -22.11
CA GLY A 281 2.93 15.57 -21.61
C GLY A 281 3.08 15.57 -20.08
N ARG A 282 2.02 15.27 -19.31
CA ARG A 282 2.04 15.19 -17.85
C ARG A 282 2.05 13.73 -17.38
N PRO A 283 2.82 13.36 -16.34
CA PRO A 283 2.80 12.00 -15.83
C PRO A 283 1.43 11.64 -15.27
N ILE A 284 0.94 10.44 -15.58
CA ILE A 284 -0.36 9.97 -15.13
C ILE A 284 -0.33 9.43 -13.70
N GLN A 285 -1.50 9.41 -13.05
CA GLN A 285 -1.70 8.61 -11.84
C GLN A 285 -1.72 7.12 -12.22
N ALA A 286 -0.54 6.50 -12.37
CA ALA A 286 -0.38 5.11 -12.79
C ALA A 286 -0.73 4.12 -11.67
N LEU A 287 -2.01 4.06 -11.31
CA LEU A 287 -2.55 3.19 -10.28
C LEU A 287 -2.44 1.71 -10.68
N TYR A 288 -2.25 0.84 -9.69
CA TYR A 288 -2.22 -0.60 -9.91
C TYR A 288 -2.71 -1.36 -8.68
N SER A 289 -3.24 -2.55 -8.89
CA SER A 289 -3.70 -3.45 -7.82
C SER A 289 -3.44 -4.92 -8.16
N SER A 290 -3.48 -5.79 -7.15
CA SER A 290 -3.11 -7.20 -7.29
C SER A 290 -3.88 -7.91 -8.40
N SER A 291 -5.21 -7.87 -8.35
CA SER A 291 -6.06 -8.61 -9.29
C SER A 291 -7.29 -7.77 -9.65
N SER A 292 -7.65 -7.75 -10.94
CA SER A 292 -8.82 -7.03 -11.43
C SER A 292 -10.11 -7.84 -11.28
N GLY A 293 -10.02 -9.17 -11.13
CA GLY A 293 -11.19 -10.05 -11.20
C GLY A 293 -11.77 -10.18 -12.62
N GLY A 294 -11.00 -9.78 -13.65
CA GLY A 294 -11.35 -9.90 -15.06
C GLY A 294 -11.74 -8.59 -15.77
N HIS A 295 -11.87 -7.48 -15.03
CA HIS A 295 -12.14 -6.16 -15.59
C HIS A 295 -11.71 -5.06 -14.60
N THR A 296 -11.07 -4.01 -15.09
CA THR A 296 -10.69 -2.84 -14.27
C THR A 296 -11.84 -1.82 -14.22
N GLU A 297 -11.78 -0.82 -13.36
CA GLU A 297 -12.91 0.07 -13.07
C GLU A 297 -12.60 1.53 -13.41
N ASN A 298 -13.65 2.32 -13.64
CA ASN A 298 -13.55 3.76 -13.81
C ASN A 298 -13.32 4.45 -12.46
N ASN A 299 -12.54 5.53 -12.45
CA ASN A 299 -12.23 6.26 -11.21
C ASN A 299 -13.46 6.82 -10.49
N GLU A 300 -14.43 7.35 -11.21
CA GLU A 300 -15.64 7.94 -10.64
C GLU A 300 -16.51 6.90 -9.89
N ASN A 301 -16.41 5.63 -10.26
CA ASN A 301 -17.15 4.55 -9.60
C ASN A 301 -16.48 4.10 -8.29
N VAL A 302 -15.16 4.24 -8.16
CA VAL A 302 -14.40 3.78 -6.98
C VAL A 302 -14.21 4.88 -5.95
N TRP A 303 -13.87 6.10 -6.38
CA TRP A 303 -13.55 7.22 -5.49
C TRP A 303 -14.45 8.46 -5.68
N GLY A 304 -15.33 8.46 -6.68
CA GLY A 304 -16.09 9.65 -7.06
C GLY A 304 -15.25 10.64 -7.89
N GLY A 305 -15.73 11.87 -8.02
CA GLY A 305 -15.09 12.92 -8.81
C GLY A 305 -15.29 12.76 -10.32
N SER A 306 -14.64 13.65 -11.08
CA SER A 306 -14.74 13.68 -12.54
C SER A 306 -14.03 12.49 -13.21
N PRO A 307 -14.53 11.99 -14.34
CA PRO A 307 -13.84 10.98 -15.14
C PRO A 307 -12.41 11.41 -15.51
N VAL A 308 -11.47 10.49 -15.34
CA VAL A 308 -10.07 10.66 -15.77
C VAL A 308 -9.84 9.82 -17.02
N SER A 309 -9.33 10.46 -18.08
CA SER A 309 -9.17 9.92 -19.45
C SER A 309 -8.44 8.57 -19.49
N TYR A 310 -7.41 8.39 -18.66
CA TYR A 310 -6.57 7.19 -18.62
C TYR A 310 -6.91 6.22 -17.48
N LEU A 311 -7.90 6.53 -16.61
CA LEU A 311 -8.39 5.62 -15.56
C LEU A 311 -9.79 5.11 -15.90
N ARG A 312 -9.88 4.47 -17.07
CA ARG A 312 -11.11 3.84 -17.57
C ARG A 312 -11.02 2.32 -17.39
N GLY A 313 -12.16 1.72 -17.09
CA GLY A 313 -12.28 0.28 -16.96
C GLY A 313 -12.04 -0.41 -18.30
N VAL A 314 -11.12 -1.36 -18.32
CA VAL A 314 -10.80 -2.19 -19.48
C VAL A 314 -10.97 -3.67 -19.15
N ARG A 315 -11.37 -4.45 -20.16
CA ARG A 315 -11.47 -5.90 -20.05
C ARG A 315 -10.09 -6.50 -19.79
N ASP A 316 -10.03 -7.44 -18.85
CA ASP A 316 -8.77 -8.03 -18.41
C ASP A 316 -8.85 -9.55 -18.25
N ARG A 317 -9.20 -10.26 -19.33
CA ARG A 317 -9.22 -11.72 -19.37
C ARG A 317 -7.92 -12.38 -18.85
N PRO A 318 -6.71 -11.84 -19.14
CA PRO A 318 -5.45 -12.40 -18.65
C PRO A 318 -5.28 -12.38 -17.12
N ASP A 319 -6.14 -11.67 -16.37
CA ASP A 319 -6.21 -11.79 -14.92
C ASP A 319 -6.54 -13.22 -14.45
N ARG A 320 -7.28 -13.99 -15.27
CA ARG A 320 -7.66 -15.40 -15.01
C ARG A 320 -6.51 -16.38 -15.30
N VAL A 321 -5.30 -16.07 -14.87
CA VAL A 321 -4.19 -17.04 -14.86
C VAL A 321 -4.33 -18.00 -13.70
N ALA A 322 -3.86 -19.24 -13.87
CA ALA A 322 -3.87 -20.25 -12.81
C ALA A 322 -3.14 -19.79 -11.53
N ALA A 323 -2.08 -18.98 -11.69
CA ALA A 323 -1.31 -18.44 -10.57
C ALA A 323 -2.02 -17.33 -9.78
N ASN A 324 -3.20 -16.85 -10.20
CA ASN A 324 -3.95 -15.78 -9.52
C ASN A 324 -5.03 -16.36 -8.60
N PRO A 325 -4.77 -16.51 -7.29
CA PRO A 325 -5.77 -17.01 -6.33
C PRO A 325 -6.87 -15.97 -6.05
N ASN A 326 -6.75 -14.78 -6.61
CA ASN A 326 -7.61 -13.63 -6.35
C ASN A 326 -8.51 -13.32 -7.54
N HIS A 327 -8.41 -14.05 -8.64
CA HIS A 327 -9.33 -13.88 -9.77
C HIS A 327 -10.78 -14.07 -9.30
N ARG A 328 -11.00 -15.10 -8.45
CA ARG A 328 -12.26 -15.37 -7.77
C ARG A 328 -11.99 -15.84 -6.35
N TRP A 329 -12.86 -15.49 -5.42
CA TRP A 329 -12.78 -15.93 -4.04
C TRP A 329 -14.16 -16.06 -3.42
N THR A 330 -14.25 -16.88 -2.37
CA THR A 330 -15.46 -17.02 -1.54
C THR A 330 -15.08 -16.83 -0.08
N GLN A 331 -15.83 -15.98 0.62
CA GLN A 331 -15.72 -15.78 2.06
C GLN A 331 -17.05 -16.15 2.72
N LYS A 332 -17.00 -16.99 3.74
CA LYS A 332 -18.17 -17.36 4.55
C LYS A 332 -18.03 -16.73 5.94
N MET A 333 -19.14 -16.30 6.52
CA MET A 333 -19.20 -15.89 7.92
C MET A 333 -20.58 -16.16 8.50
N SER A 334 -20.66 -16.33 9.82
CA SER A 334 -21.93 -16.48 10.51
C SER A 334 -22.72 -15.16 10.48
N TRP A 335 -24.05 -15.25 10.52
CA TRP A 335 -24.91 -14.07 10.59
C TRP A 335 -24.61 -13.16 11.79
N PRO A 336 -24.35 -13.67 13.02
CA PRO A 336 -23.94 -12.83 14.15
C PRO A 336 -22.69 -12.01 13.87
N VAL A 337 -21.64 -12.61 13.26
CA VAL A 337 -20.41 -11.88 12.91
C VAL A 337 -20.67 -10.83 11.83
N PHE A 338 -21.41 -11.18 10.78
CA PHE A 338 -21.78 -10.24 9.71
C PHE A 338 -22.58 -9.05 10.25
N SER A 339 -23.59 -9.32 11.08
CA SER A 339 -24.43 -8.32 11.71
C SER A 339 -23.63 -7.42 12.64
N SER A 340 -22.79 -8.00 13.51
CA SER A 340 -21.97 -7.25 14.47
C SER A 340 -20.99 -6.31 13.77
N ARG A 341 -20.27 -6.80 12.74
CA ARG A 341 -19.33 -5.98 11.96
C ARG A 341 -19.99 -4.76 11.33
N LEU A 342 -21.16 -4.93 10.71
CA LEU A 342 -21.88 -3.81 10.07
C LEU A 342 -22.56 -2.89 11.10
N GLY A 343 -23.07 -3.45 12.20
CA GLY A 343 -23.64 -2.69 13.30
C GLY A 343 -22.60 -1.78 13.95
N ALA A 344 -21.43 -2.33 14.30
CA ALA A 344 -20.32 -1.60 14.90
C ALA A 344 -19.73 -0.55 13.94
N ALA A 345 -19.55 -0.89 12.66
CA ALA A 345 -18.96 0.03 11.68
C ALA A 345 -19.84 1.25 11.37
N TYR A 346 -21.16 1.14 11.53
CA TYR A 346 -22.10 2.15 11.03
C TYR A 346 -23.17 2.61 12.01
N GLY A 347 -23.14 2.16 13.27
CA GLY A 347 -24.07 2.61 14.30
C GLY A 347 -25.55 2.27 14.02
N VAL A 348 -25.84 1.26 13.20
CA VAL A 348 -27.23 0.93 12.80
C VAL A 348 -27.96 0.01 13.79
N GLY A 349 -27.33 -0.35 14.91
CA GLY A 349 -27.84 -1.37 15.84
C GLY A 349 -27.85 -2.77 15.21
N ARG A 350 -28.85 -3.60 15.56
CA ARG A 350 -28.97 -4.96 15.03
C ARG A 350 -29.33 -4.92 13.55
N LEU A 351 -28.54 -5.59 12.72
CA LEU A 351 -28.72 -5.57 11.27
C LEU A 351 -30.04 -6.25 10.87
N ARG A 352 -30.84 -5.55 10.06
CA ARG A 352 -32.08 -6.05 9.47
C ARG A 352 -31.87 -6.43 7.99
N ARG A 353 -31.18 -5.58 7.22
CA ARG A 353 -31.02 -5.76 5.77
C ARG A 353 -29.78 -5.06 5.25
N VAL A 354 -29.15 -5.64 4.23
CA VAL A 354 -28.16 -4.98 3.38
C VAL A 354 -28.61 -5.09 1.93
N VAL A 355 -28.63 -3.98 1.20
CA VAL A 355 -29.01 -3.94 -0.21
C VAL A 355 -27.87 -3.30 -0.99
N LEU A 356 -27.31 -4.02 -1.97
CA LEU A 356 -26.37 -3.45 -2.93
C LEU A 356 -27.17 -2.70 -4.01
N LEU A 357 -26.82 -1.44 -4.24
CA LEU A 357 -27.61 -0.53 -5.08
C LEU A 357 -26.99 -0.40 -6.47
N LYS A 358 -27.81 -0.56 -7.52
CA LYS A 358 -27.43 -0.27 -8.91
C LYS A 358 -27.29 1.25 -9.13
N PRO A 359 -26.52 1.71 -10.13
CA PRO A 359 -25.70 0.89 -11.02
C PRO A 359 -24.45 0.37 -10.31
N PHE A 360 -24.03 -0.84 -10.68
CA PHE A 360 -22.67 -1.29 -10.43
C PHE A 360 -21.72 -0.60 -11.42
N GLY A 361 -20.44 -0.56 -11.09
CA GLY A 361 -19.42 -0.05 -12.00
C GLY A 361 -19.26 -0.94 -13.25
N VAL A 362 -18.47 -0.49 -14.23
CA VAL A 362 -18.29 -1.23 -15.50
C VAL A 362 -17.67 -2.60 -15.29
N SER A 363 -16.97 -2.80 -14.17
CA SER A 363 -16.41 -4.09 -13.75
C SER A 363 -17.34 -4.96 -12.90
N GLY A 364 -18.56 -4.48 -12.62
CA GLY A 364 -19.50 -5.12 -11.69
C GLY A 364 -19.25 -4.81 -10.21
N ARG A 365 -18.31 -3.90 -9.91
CA ARG A 365 -18.01 -3.45 -8.55
C ARG A 365 -19.14 -2.65 -7.92
N VAL A 366 -19.31 -2.78 -6.61
CA VAL A 366 -20.16 -1.89 -5.82
C VAL A 366 -19.51 -0.52 -5.74
N THR A 367 -20.18 0.51 -6.26
CA THR A 367 -19.61 1.85 -6.43
C THR A 367 -19.61 2.68 -5.14
N VAL A 368 -19.14 3.91 -5.22
CA VAL A 368 -19.52 4.98 -4.27
C VAL A 368 -21.03 5.27 -4.34
N PRO A 369 -21.65 5.79 -3.26
CA PRO A 369 -23.00 6.36 -3.33
C PRO A 369 -23.01 7.55 -4.30
N LYS A 370 -23.94 7.55 -5.26
CA LYS A 370 -24.15 8.66 -6.18
C LYS A 370 -25.18 9.67 -5.58
N PRO A 371 -25.12 10.96 -5.96
CA PRO A 371 -26.02 11.99 -5.45
C PRO A 371 -27.51 11.68 -5.67
N ASN A 372 -27.85 11.08 -6.81
CA ASN A 372 -29.21 10.67 -7.19
C ASN A 372 -29.76 9.43 -6.45
N GLY A 373 -29.25 9.10 -5.26
CA GLY A 373 -29.73 7.94 -4.49
C GLY A 373 -29.25 6.56 -5.01
N ARG A 374 -28.60 6.48 -6.17
CA ARG A 374 -28.14 5.23 -6.80
C ARG A 374 -26.70 4.87 -6.42
N GLY A 375 -26.28 3.63 -6.67
CA GLY A 375 -24.93 3.16 -6.37
C GLY A 375 -24.63 2.99 -4.87
N GLY A 376 -23.53 2.31 -4.57
CA GLY A 376 -23.15 1.94 -3.20
C GLY A 376 -24.03 0.84 -2.61
N ALA A 377 -24.21 0.88 -1.30
CA ALA A 377 -25.07 -0.03 -0.57
C ALA A 377 -25.86 0.70 0.51
N ARG A 378 -27.03 0.15 0.84
CA ARG A 378 -27.86 0.60 1.94
C ARG A 378 -27.83 -0.45 3.05
N VAL A 379 -27.36 -0.06 4.22
CA VAL A 379 -27.33 -0.87 5.43
C VAL A 379 -28.45 -0.39 6.34
N VAL A 380 -29.32 -1.31 6.76
CA VAL A 380 -30.51 -1.01 7.57
C VAL A 380 -30.46 -1.88 8.83
N GLY A 381 -30.54 -1.24 9.99
CA GLY A 381 -30.64 -1.93 11.27
C GLY A 381 -31.79 -1.38 12.11
N THR A 382 -31.82 -1.75 13.39
CA THR A 382 -32.86 -1.33 14.34
C THR A 382 -32.79 0.14 14.70
N SER A 383 -31.60 0.73 14.70
CA SER A 383 -31.36 2.12 15.14
C SER A 383 -31.29 3.11 13.97
N GLY A 384 -31.45 2.64 12.72
CA GLY A 384 -31.45 3.51 11.55
C GLY A 384 -31.02 2.85 10.25
N LYS A 385 -30.80 3.69 9.24
CA LYS A 385 -30.31 3.30 7.90
C LYS A 385 -29.20 4.23 7.45
N VAL A 386 -28.21 3.69 6.74
CA VAL A 386 -27.08 4.45 6.18
C VAL A 386 -26.80 4.02 4.73
N ARG A 387 -26.33 4.97 3.91
CA ARG A 387 -25.77 4.68 2.58
C ARG A 387 -24.25 4.70 2.67
N VAL A 388 -23.62 3.64 2.18
CA VAL A 388 -22.17 3.44 2.26
C VAL A 388 -21.59 3.02 0.91
N SER A 389 -20.31 3.26 0.70
CA SER A 389 -19.61 2.82 -0.52
C SER A 389 -19.32 1.31 -0.49
N GLY A 390 -19.07 0.72 -1.66
CA GLY A 390 -18.51 -0.63 -1.73
C GLY A 390 -17.20 -0.77 -0.95
N TYR A 391 -16.36 0.27 -0.95
CA TYR A 391 -15.10 0.29 -0.20
C TYR A 391 -15.31 0.25 1.32
N SER A 392 -16.30 1.01 1.81
CA SER A 392 -16.67 0.98 3.23
C SER A 392 -17.12 -0.43 3.64
N LEU A 393 -17.98 -1.08 2.83
CA LEU A 393 -18.39 -2.46 3.09
C LEU A 393 -17.20 -3.43 3.04
N LYS A 394 -16.30 -3.27 2.06
CA LYS A 394 -15.07 -4.06 1.96
C LYS A 394 -14.27 -3.98 3.26
N LEU A 395 -14.07 -2.78 3.81
CA LEU A 395 -13.35 -2.61 5.08
C LEU A 395 -14.09 -3.25 6.25
N ALA A 396 -15.37 -2.92 6.44
CA ALA A 396 -16.17 -3.43 7.55
C ALA A 396 -16.25 -4.97 7.57
N LEU A 397 -16.28 -5.60 6.39
CA LEU A 397 -16.41 -7.04 6.24
C LEU A 397 -15.08 -7.78 6.05
N GLY A 398 -13.96 -7.06 5.92
CA GLY A 398 -12.64 -7.64 5.66
C GLY A 398 -12.53 -8.33 4.29
N LEU A 399 -13.10 -7.72 3.25
CA LEU A 399 -13.07 -8.27 1.88
C LEU A 399 -11.83 -7.81 1.11
N ARG A 400 -11.47 -8.57 0.06
CA ARG A 400 -10.31 -8.25 -0.81
C ARG A 400 -10.59 -7.14 -1.82
N ASP A 401 -11.83 -7.01 -2.28
CA ASP A 401 -12.26 -6.09 -3.35
C ASP A 401 -13.72 -5.65 -3.13
N THR A 402 -14.18 -4.69 -3.92
CA THR A 402 -15.58 -4.24 -4.02
C THR A 402 -16.38 -4.99 -5.10
N LEU A 403 -15.74 -5.90 -5.84
CA LEU A 403 -16.38 -6.85 -6.74
C LEU A 403 -16.87 -8.05 -5.93
N PHE A 404 -18.09 -7.97 -5.42
CA PHE A 404 -18.70 -9.05 -4.64
C PHE A 404 -20.22 -9.10 -4.75
N ARG A 405 -20.77 -10.26 -4.41
CA ARG A 405 -22.20 -10.50 -4.19
C ARG A 405 -22.37 -11.14 -2.82
N ILE A 406 -23.48 -10.84 -2.17
CA ILE A 406 -23.82 -11.36 -0.83
C ILE A 406 -25.05 -12.25 -0.95
N SER A 407 -24.99 -13.45 -0.37
CA SER A 407 -26.11 -14.38 -0.26
C SER A 407 -26.20 -14.89 1.17
N VAL A 408 -27.43 -15.01 1.69
CA VAL A 408 -27.69 -15.47 3.05
C VAL A 408 -28.48 -16.78 2.96
N HIS A 409 -27.96 -17.83 3.59
CA HIS A 409 -28.56 -19.16 3.58
C HIS A 409 -28.93 -19.57 5.02
N LYS A 410 -30.03 -20.30 5.18
CA LYS A 410 -30.33 -21.00 6.44
C LYS A 410 -29.36 -22.19 6.55
N GLY A 411 -28.65 -22.34 7.67
CA GLY A 411 -27.74 -23.46 7.87
C GLY A 411 -28.51 -24.76 8.05
N GLY A 412 -28.58 -25.59 7.00
CA GLY A 412 -29.35 -26.85 7.07
C GLY A 412 -29.72 -27.52 5.74
N SER A 413 -29.37 -26.97 4.58
CA SER A 413 -29.55 -27.68 3.30
C SER A 413 -28.29 -28.48 2.97
N ARG A 414 -28.32 -29.79 3.27
CA ARG A 414 -27.45 -30.78 2.63
C ARG A 414 -27.83 -30.82 1.14
N SER A 415 -27.04 -30.19 0.27
CA SER A 415 -27.03 -30.59 -1.13
C SER A 415 -26.40 -31.98 -1.19
N ARG A 416 -27.19 -33.01 -1.50
CA ARG A 416 -26.67 -34.33 -1.89
C ARG A 416 -25.72 -34.13 -3.08
N ALA A 417 -24.42 -34.15 -2.83
CA ALA A 417 -23.43 -34.32 -3.87
C ALA A 417 -23.42 -35.81 -4.21
N ARG A 418 -23.79 -36.15 -5.45
CA ARG A 418 -23.50 -37.45 -6.04
C ARG A 418 -21.99 -37.64 -6.01
N SER A 419 -21.55 -38.72 -5.39
CA SER A 419 -20.19 -39.23 -5.36
C SER A 419 -19.71 -39.55 -6.78
N GLY A 420 -18.46 -39.19 -7.08
CA GLY A 420 -17.78 -39.58 -8.31
C GLY A 420 -16.37 -39.01 -8.40
N ALA A 421 -15.37 -39.86 -8.15
CA ALA A 421 -13.94 -39.77 -8.52
C ALA A 421 -12.94 -39.16 -7.50
N PRO A 422 -11.65 -39.60 -7.50
CA PRO A 422 -10.92 -40.15 -6.34
C PRO A 422 -9.79 -39.21 -5.83
N PRO A 423 -9.03 -39.58 -4.76
CA PRO A 423 -8.23 -38.62 -4.00
C PRO A 423 -6.90 -38.30 -4.69
N TRP A 424 -6.57 -37.02 -4.75
CA TRP A 424 -5.22 -36.55 -5.11
C TRP A 424 -4.41 -36.26 -3.84
N SER A 425 -3.20 -36.81 -3.84
CA SER A 425 -2.23 -36.89 -2.75
C SER A 425 -1.62 -35.55 -2.36
N GLU A 426 -1.23 -35.48 -1.08
CA GLU A 426 -0.38 -34.44 -0.51
C GLU A 426 0.99 -34.40 -1.18
N ARG A 427 1.44 -33.19 -1.57
CA ARG A 427 2.73 -32.60 -1.18
C ARG A 427 2.96 -31.25 -1.87
N ALA A 428 3.25 -30.24 -1.04
CA ALA A 428 4.25 -29.18 -1.21
C ALA A 428 3.74 -27.86 -0.58
N SER A 429 3.79 -27.82 0.74
CA SER A 429 3.71 -26.62 1.55
C SER A 429 4.90 -25.70 1.24
N VAL A 430 4.72 -24.77 0.30
CA VAL A 430 5.58 -23.59 0.21
C VAL A 430 4.98 -22.54 1.13
N GLY A 431 5.58 -22.41 2.32
CA GLY A 431 5.22 -21.43 3.32
C GLY A 431 5.34 -20.01 2.75
N ALA A 432 4.22 -19.42 2.36
CA ALA A 432 4.11 -17.97 2.26
C ALA A 432 4.14 -17.43 3.69
N VAL A 433 5.28 -16.86 4.08
CA VAL A 433 5.40 -16.06 5.30
C VAL A 433 4.43 -14.89 5.17
N LEU A 434 3.23 -15.08 5.71
CA LEU A 434 2.22 -14.06 5.88
C LEU A 434 2.80 -13.01 6.82
N GLY A 435 3.16 -11.85 6.27
CA GLY A 435 3.35 -10.66 7.10
C GLY A 435 2.04 -10.38 7.82
N THR A 436 2.07 -10.45 9.14
CA THR A 436 0.99 -10.01 10.00
C THR A 436 0.63 -8.55 9.68
N PRO A 437 -0.65 -8.15 9.80
CA PRO A 437 -1.03 -6.75 9.70
C PRO A 437 -0.24 -5.97 10.74
N VAL A 438 0.54 -4.99 10.31
CA VAL A 438 1.18 -4.04 11.22
C VAL A 438 0.05 -3.27 11.89
N ASP A 439 -0.04 -3.40 13.22
CA ASP A 439 -0.97 -2.65 14.06
C ASP A 439 -0.92 -1.14 13.73
N GLY A 440 -2.11 -0.55 13.53
CA GLY A 440 -2.29 0.91 13.60
C GLY A 440 -2.64 1.66 12.31
N ALA A 441 -3.52 1.15 11.44
CA ALA A 441 -4.15 2.02 10.42
C ALA A 441 -5.60 1.63 10.05
N PRO A 442 -6.61 2.21 10.71
CA PRO A 442 -7.97 2.24 10.13
C PRO A 442 -8.51 3.65 9.80
N GLU A 443 -8.17 4.71 10.54
CA GLU A 443 -8.86 6.01 10.37
C GLU A 443 -8.11 7.03 9.49
N GLY A 444 -6.78 7.03 9.51
CA GLY A 444 -5.97 7.99 8.75
C GLY A 444 -6.00 7.78 7.23
N MET A 445 -6.18 6.55 6.77
CA MET A 445 -6.12 6.22 5.32
C MET A 445 -7.25 6.84 4.52
N VAL A 446 -8.48 6.85 5.06
CA VAL A 446 -9.65 7.41 4.37
C VAL A 446 -9.59 8.93 4.31
N ALA A 447 -9.15 9.57 5.39
CA ALA A 447 -8.97 11.02 5.43
C ALA A 447 -7.82 11.49 4.53
N GLN A 448 -6.74 10.71 4.45
CA GLN A 448 -5.56 11.07 3.65
C GLN A 448 -5.79 10.85 2.16
N GLN A 449 -6.50 9.79 1.73
CA GLN A 449 -6.91 9.62 0.34
C GLN A 449 -7.99 10.62 -0.10
N ARG A 450 -8.93 11.02 0.78
CA ARG A 450 -9.88 12.11 0.50
C ARG A 450 -9.20 13.47 0.37
N LYS A 451 -8.25 13.82 1.26
CA LYS A 451 -7.47 15.06 1.18
C LYS A 451 -6.56 15.14 -0.03
N LEU A 452 -6.06 14.02 -0.54
CA LEU A 452 -5.22 13.97 -1.75
C LEU A 452 -6.00 14.24 -3.05
N LEU A 453 -7.34 14.20 -3.00
CA LEU A 453 -8.24 14.37 -4.16
C LEU A 453 -9.09 15.64 -4.10
N SER A 454 -9.27 16.25 -2.92
CA SER A 454 -9.97 17.55 -2.78
C SER A 454 -9.14 18.75 -3.25
N SER A 455 -7.93 18.55 -3.79
CA SER A 455 -7.06 19.60 -4.32
C SER A 455 -6.85 19.51 -5.84
N ALA A 456 -7.76 18.85 -6.57
CA ALA A 456 -7.87 19.06 -8.00
C ALA A 456 -8.28 20.54 -8.22
N PRO A 457 -7.55 21.32 -9.02
CA PRO A 457 -8.01 22.67 -9.35
C PRO A 457 -9.37 22.56 -10.03
N THR A 458 -10.37 23.22 -9.44
CA THR A 458 -11.47 23.78 -10.23
C THR A 458 -10.84 24.58 -11.35
N GLN A 459 -11.06 24.14 -12.60
CA GLN A 459 -11.12 25.12 -13.67
C GLN A 459 -12.43 25.88 -13.51
#